data_AF-A0A899FZZ3-F1
#
_entry.id   AF-A0A899FZZ3-F1
#
_cell.length_a   1.000
_cell.length_b   1.000
_cell.length_c   1.000
_cell.angle_alpha   90.00
_cell.angle_beta   90.00
_cell.angle_gamma   90.00
#
_symmetry.space_group_name_H-M   'P 1'
#
loop_
_entity.id
_entity.type
_entity.pdbx_description
1 polymer ?
#
loop_
_entity_poly.entity_id
_entity_poly.type
_entity_poly.pdbx_seq_one_letter_code
_entity_poly.pdbx_strand_id
1 'polypeptide(L)'
;MAGGLGKKYMGWWGCMGGPTQKGIITYSLSPRAQNPFAGALHSAVFNTSRRCSQQILYFGIPLAVGYYIYLWANEKNKYLYSKAGQKELKSLENS
;
A
#
# COMPACT_ATOMS: atom_id res chain seq x y z
N MET A 1 34.88 13.68 -0.59
CA MET A 1 34.76 14.39 0.70
C MET A 1 33.68 13.72 1.54
N ALA A 2 34.08 12.86 2.48
CA ALA A 2 33.29 12.50 3.66
C ALA A 2 34.32 12.12 4.71
N GLY A 3 34.62 13.07 5.60
CA GLY A 3 35.50 12.87 6.74
C GLY A 3 34.90 11.89 7.74
N GLY A 4 35.77 11.04 8.28
CA GLY A 4 35.62 10.09 9.40
C GLY A 4 34.24 9.88 10.00
N LEU A 5 33.55 8.80 9.59
CA LEU A 5 32.50 8.13 10.36
C LEU A 5 32.59 6.62 10.05
N GLY A 6 32.33 5.76 11.04
CA GLY A 6 32.53 4.29 11.01
C GLY A 6 31.86 3.54 9.85
N LYS A 7 32.10 2.22 9.76
CA LYS A 7 31.59 1.38 8.65
C LYS A 7 30.06 1.54 8.50
N LYS A 8 29.62 1.85 7.28
CA LYS A 8 28.21 2.02 6.89
C LYS A 8 27.90 1.15 5.67
N TYR A 9 26.63 0.81 5.49
CA TYR A 9 26.15 0.04 4.33
C TYR A 9 25.95 0.88 3.06
N MET A 10 26.24 2.19 3.10
CA MET A 10 26.09 3.10 1.97
C MET A 10 27.15 4.21 2.03
N GLY A 11 27.81 4.46 0.90
CA GLY A 11 28.78 5.54 0.72
C GLY A 11 28.23 6.72 -0.11
N TRP A 12 29.10 7.36 -0.91
CA TRP A 12 28.72 8.49 -1.79
C TRP A 12 28.96 8.16 -3.27
N TRP A 13 28.68 9.09 -4.17
CA TRP A 13 29.05 8.99 -5.58
C TRP A 13 30.53 8.62 -5.73
N GLY A 14 30.81 7.54 -6.47
CA GLY A 14 32.15 6.98 -6.65
C GLY A 14 32.55 5.90 -5.63
N CYS A 15 31.82 5.74 -4.51
CA CYS A 15 32.12 4.72 -3.49
C CYS A 15 30.85 4.23 -2.76
N MET A 16 29.78 3.90 -3.49
CA MET A 16 28.46 3.59 -2.90
C MET A 16 28.43 2.36 -1.97
N GLY A 17 29.43 1.48 -2.01
CA GLY A 17 29.49 0.29 -1.15
C GLY A 17 28.78 -0.95 -1.71
N GLY A 18 28.35 -0.91 -2.98
CA GLY A 18 27.84 -2.07 -3.70
C GLY A 18 28.95 -3.01 -4.21
N PRO A 19 28.57 -4.19 -4.76
CA PRO A 19 29.53 -5.10 -5.37
C PRO A 19 30.20 -4.47 -6.61
N THR A 20 31.38 -4.97 -6.97
CA THR A 20 32.07 -4.57 -8.20
C THR A 20 31.27 -5.00 -9.42
N GLN A 21 30.97 -4.06 -10.32
CA GLN A 21 30.21 -4.30 -11.55
C GLN A 21 31.15 -4.17 -12.75
N LYS A 22 31.18 -5.17 -13.63
CA LYS A 22 31.97 -5.17 -14.87
C LYS A 22 31.14 -5.79 -15.99
N GLY A 23 31.15 -5.18 -17.17
CA GLY A 23 30.50 -5.71 -18.38
C GLY A 23 29.02 -5.33 -18.56
N ILE A 24 28.46 -4.49 -17.69
CA ILE A 24 27.08 -3.97 -17.83
C ILE A 24 27.15 -2.65 -18.62
N ILE A 25 26.44 -2.58 -19.76
CA ILE A 25 26.36 -1.39 -20.60
C ILE A 25 24.92 -0.88 -20.55
N THR A 26 24.73 0.38 -20.15
CA THR A 26 23.42 1.01 -20.03
C THR A 26 23.27 2.09 -21.09
N TYR A 27 22.19 2.03 -21.86
CA TYR A 27 21.84 3.03 -22.86
C TYR A 27 20.65 3.86 -22.40
N SER A 28 20.65 5.15 -22.71
CA SER A 28 19.51 6.03 -22.45
C SER A 28 19.35 7.04 -23.59
N LEU A 29 18.11 7.44 -23.86
CA LEU A 29 17.79 8.51 -24.80
C LEU A 29 17.53 9.81 -24.04
N SER A 30 17.89 10.95 -24.63
CA SER A 30 17.58 12.27 -24.04
C SER A 30 16.07 12.43 -23.85
N PRO A 31 15.59 12.93 -22.69
CA PRO A 31 14.16 13.17 -22.47
C PRO A 31 13.53 14.12 -23.49
N ARG A 32 14.31 15.03 -24.08
CA ARG A 32 13.84 15.97 -25.12
C ARG A 32 13.59 15.31 -26.48
N ALA A 33 14.12 14.11 -26.68
CA ALA A 33 13.92 13.32 -27.89
C ALA A 33 12.81 12.27 -27.74
N GLN A 34 12.16 12.21 -26.57
CA GLN A 34 11.08 11.27 -26.27
C GLN A 34 9.75 12.03 -26.10
N ASN A 35 8.64 11.35 -26.37
CA ASN A 35 7.33 11.84 -25.98
C ASN A 35 7.07 11.42 -24.51
N PRO A 36 6.93 12.37 -23.56
CA PRO A 36 6.89 12.07 -22.12
C PRO A 36 5.68 11.26 -21.67
N PHE A 37 4.58 11.27 -22.42
CA PHE A 37 3.35 10.52 -22.09
C PHE A 37 3.00 9.43 -23.11
N ALA A 38 3.97 9.03 -23.94
CA ALA A 38 3.76 7.93 -24.89
C ALA A 38 3.28 6.67 -24.15
N GLY A 39 2.10 6.18 -24.51
CA GLY A 39 1.51 4.96 -23.92
C GLY A 39 1.03 5.11 -22.48
N ALA A 40 0.96 6.34 -21.94
CA ALA A 40 0.55 6.57 -20.55
C ALA A 40 -0.86 6.07 -20.27
N LEU A 41 -1.84 6.32 -21.14
CA LEU A 41 -3.23 5.88 -20.95
C LEU A 41 -3.38 4.35 -21.00
N HIS A 42 -2.81 3.71 -22.02
CA HIS A 42 -2.83 2.25 -22.14
C HIS A 42 -2.16 1.58 -20.93
N SER A 43 -0.99 2.08 -20.52
CA SER A 43 -0.27 1.58 -19.35
C SER A 43 -1.02 1.87 -18.04
N ALA A 44 -1.62 3.05 -17.91
CA ALA A 44 -2.37 3.44 -16.73
C ALA A 44 -3.62 2.57 -16.53
N VAL A 45 -4.25 2.07 -17.59
CA VAL A 45 -5.39 1.17 -17.46
C VAL A 45 -4.92 -0.27 -17.24
N PHE A 46 -4.18 -0.85 -18.19
CA PHE A 46 -3.92 -2.30 -18.19
C PHE A 46 -2.80 -2.71 -17.22
N ASN A 47 -1.73 -1.93 -17.11
CA ASN A 47 -0.66 -2.27 -16.18
C ASN A 47 -1.08 -1.96 -14.72
N THR A 48 -1.86 -0.91 -14.49
CA THR A 48 -2.41 -0.66 -13.15
C THR A 48 -3.42 -1.73 -12.75
N SER A 49 -4.38 -2.10 -13.61
CA SER A 49 -5.36 -3.15 -13.28
C SER A 49 -4.69 -4.48 -12.97
N ARG A 50 -3.68 -4.88 -13.76
CA ARG A 50 -2.86 -6.07 -13.50
C ARG A 50 -2.15 -6.00 -12.15
N ARG A 51 -1.52 -4.87 -11.81
CA ARG A 51 -0.81 -4.69 -10.53
C ARG A 51 -1.77 -4.69 -9.33
N CYS A 52 -2.91 -4.02 -9.45
CA CYS A 52 -3.92 -3.97 -8.39
C CYS A 52 -4.54 -5.36 -8.17
N SER A 53 -4.85 -6.10 -9.23
CA SER A 53 -5.42 -7.45 -9.14
C SER A 53 -4.49 -8.43 -8.41
N GLN A 54 -3.17 -8.31 -8.60
CA GLN A 54 -2.19 -9.14 -7.89
C GLN A 54 -2.12 -8.87 -6.38
N GLN A 55 -2.55 -7.68 -5.93
CA GLN A 55 -2.47 -7.27 -4.53
C GLN A 55 -3.83 -7.20 -3.82
N ILE A 56 -4.93 -7.28 -4.57
CA ILE A 56 -6.29 -7.06 -4.06
C ILE A 56 -6.65 -7.97 -2.90
N LEU A 57 -6.12 -9.19 -2.84
CA LEU A 57 -6.43 -10.10 -1.74
C LEU A 57 -5.75 -9.70 -0.44
N TYR A 58 -4.55 -9.12 -0.49
CA TYR A 58 -3.80 -8.75 0.71
C TYR A 58 -4.42 -7.57 1.47
N PHE A 59 -4.98 -6.59 0.76
CA PHE A 59 -5.64 -5.45 1.39
C PHE A 59 -7.17 -5.53 1.32
N GLY A 60 -7.73 -6.09 0.24
CA GLY A 60 -9.16 -6.17 0.02
C GLY A 60 -9.86 -7.12 1.00
N ILE A 61 -9.24 -8.25 1.36
CA ILE A 61 -9.83 -9.17 2.36
C ILE A 61 -9.90 -8.48 3.74
N PRO A 62 -8.81 -7.94 4.31
CA PRO A 62 -8.89 -7.23 5.58
C PRO A 62 -9.87 -6.05 5.58
N LEU A 63 -9.92 -5.28 4.49
CA LEU A 63 -10.86 -4.16 4.37
C LEU A 63 -12.32 -4.64 4.34
N ALA A 64 -12.63 -5.68 3.57
CA ALA A 64 -13.96 -6.24 3.50
C ALA A 64 -14.42 -6.80 4.85
N VAL A 65 -13.56 -7.55 5.53
CA VAL A 65 -13.84 -8.11 6.87
C VAL A 65 -14.05 -6.98 7.88
N GLY A 66 -13.14 -6.00 7.92
CA GLY A 66 -13.25 -4.87 8.84
C GLY A 66 -14.52 -4.05 8.60
N TYR A 67 -14.88 -3.82 7.34
CA TYR A 67 -16.09 -3.11 6.98
C TYR A 67 -17.36 -3.88 7.38
N TYR A 68 -17.37 -5.20 7.20
CA TYR A 68 -18.49 -6.04 7.61
C TYR A 68 -18.69 -6.03 9.13
N ILE A 69 -17.60 -6.15 9.90
CA ILE A 69 -17.64 -6.05 11.37
C ILE A 69 -18.18 -4.68 11.80
N TYR A 70 -17.71 -3.61 11.15
CA TYR A 70 -18.18 -2.25 11.42
C TYR A 70 -19.68 -2.09 11.19
N LEU A 71 -20.21 -2.57 10.05
CA LEU A 71 -21.64 -2.51 9.74
C LEU A 71 -22.46 -3.27 10.78
N TRP A 72 -22.07 -4.52 11.07
CA TRP A 72 -22.72 -5.33 12.09
C TRP A 72 -22.74 -4.66 13.46
N ALA A 73 -21.60 -4.12 13.90
CA ALA A 73 -21.48 -3.45 15.19
C ALA A 73 -22.35 -2.20 15.26
N ASN A 74 -22.40 -1.41 14.18
CA ASN A 74 -23.19 -0.18 14.12
C ASN A 74 -24.70 -0.48 14.14
N GLU A 75 -25.15 -1.49 13.40
CA GLU A 75 -26.55 -1.94 13.42
C GLU A 75 -26.94 -2.52 14.78
N LYS A 76 -26.08 -3.35 15.38
CA LYS A 76 -26.32 -3.90 16.72
C LYS A 76 -26.38 -2.82 17.78
N ASN A 77 -25.47 -1.84 17.73
CA ASN A 77 -25.49 -0.70 18.64
C ASN A 77 -26.80 0.09 18.52
N LYS A 78 -27.22 0.43 17.29
CA LYS A 78 -28.50 1.12 17.04
C LYS A 78 -29.71 0.33 17.55
N TYR A 79 -29.72 -0.98 17.37
CA TYR A 79 -30.80 -1.85 17.85
C TYR A 79 -30.85 -1.90 19.39
N LEU A 80 -29.71 -2.07 20.07
CA LEU A 80 -29.66 -2.14 21.54
C LEU A 80 -30.12 -0.84 22.21
N TYR A 81 -29.77 0.31 21.63
CA TYR A 81 -30.24 1.62 22.10
C TYR A 81 -31.63 2.03 21.57
N SER A 82 -32.28 1.17 20.78
CA SER A 82 -33.67 1.36 20.38
C SER A 82 -34.64 0.88 21.47
N LYS A 83 -35.90 1.30 21.40
CA LYS A 83 -36.95 0.84 22.32
C LYS A 83 -37.12 -0.69 22.29
N ALA A 84 -36.96 -1.31 21.12
CA ALA A 84 -37.12 -2.76 20.96
C ALA A 84 -36.00 -3.55 21.65
N GLY A 85 -34.77 -3.03 21.68
CA GLY A 85 -33.60 -3.69 22.24
C GLY A 85 -33.38 -3.48 23.75
N GLN A 86 -34.17 -2.64 24.42
CA GLN A 86 -33.94 -2.27 25.83
C GLN A 86 -33.88 -3.46 26.79
N LYS A 87 -34.69 -4.50 26.56
CA LYS A 87 -34.69 -5.70 27.41
C LYS A 87 -33.39 -6.49 27.27
N GLU A 88 -32.90 -6.62 26.04
CA GLU A 88 -31.64 -7.30 25.73
C GLU A 88 -30.46 -6.50 26.28
N LEU A 89 -30.46 -5.17 26.12
CA LEU A 89 -29.43 -4.29 26.68
C LEU A 89 -29.34 -4.40 28.20
N LYS A 90 -30.47 -4.33 28.91
CA LYS A 90 -30.51 -4.51 30.37
C LYS A 90 -30.07 -5.90 30.81
N SER A 91 -30.32 -6.93 30.00
CA SER A 91 -29.85 -8.29 30.29
C SER A 91 -28.33 -8.39 30.19
N LEU A 92 -27.71 -7.68 29.25
CA LEU A 92 -26.25 -7.64 29.06
C LEU A 92 -25.53 -6.82 30.13
N GLU A 93 -26.19 -5.79 30.67
CA GLU A 93 -25.63 -4.96 31.75
C GLU A 93 -25.53 -5.71 33.09
N ASN A 94 -26.42 -6.69 33.32
CA ASN A 94 -26.52 -7.45 34.56
C ASN A 94 -25.74 -8.78 34.56
N SER A 95 -25.03 -9.08 33.48
CA SER A 95 -24.21 -10.30 33.29
C SER A 95 -22.74 -9.97 33.26
#